data_AF-A0A1V5R6R6-F1
#
_entry.id   AF-A0A1V5R6R6-F1
#
_cell.length_a   1.000
_cell.length_b   1.000
_cell.length_c   1.000
_cell.angle_alpha   90.00
_cell.angle_beta   90.00
_cell.angle_gamma   90.00
#
_symmetry.space_group_name_H-M   'P 1'
#
loop_
_entity.id
_entity.type
_entity.pdbx_description
1 polymer ?
#
loop_
_entity_poly.entity_id
_entity_poly.type
_entity_poly.pdbx_seq_one_letter_code
_entity_poly.pdbx_strand_id
1 'polypeptide(L)'
;MLDSKSLTSLVEQLHRALKAQAHYAQDHPQSVQSAEAALLCLKALLAQESPIILTHSRGRVWHGGRMLDGAPNATQALARELEERGWSGLAFHAGLDSDDLQLLFFALALRPARLEEMGGPGALFPTGGNVRVILPEVPAAQTAPPAPASQPGHNGIPPLELDWDRMFGTQEALSAAPSSPPPAVQPNPAPALRPAPAPEPEDALPTPAHPGGDDRHPAPSFRGFPLAQ
;
A
#
# COMPACT_ATOMS: atom_id res chain seq x y z
N MET A 1 -24.55 7.58 -7.27
CA MET A 1 -23.40 8.38 -7.74
C MET A 1 -22.47 8.52 -6.56
N LEU A 2 -21.21 8.06 -6.71
CA LEU A 2 -20.25 8.07 -5.61
C LEU A 2 -19.89 9.49 -5.16
N ASP A 3 -19.75 9.66 -3.85
CA ASP A 3 -19.31 10.91 -3.24
C ASP A 3 -17.80 11.14 -3.45
N SER A 4 -17.41 12.37 -3.78
CA SER A 4 -16.03 12.73 -4.12
C SER A 4 -15.08 12.66 -2.93
N LYS A 5 -15.57 12.86 -1.70
CA LYS A 5 -14.78 12.70 -0.47
C LYS A 5 -14.46 11.24 -0.23
N SER A 6 -15.43 10.34 -0.44
CA SER A 6 -15.21 8.90 -0.34
C SER A 6 -14.22 8.38 -1.38
N LEU A 7 -14.29 8.86 -2.63
CA LEU A 7 -13.31 8.54 -3.68
C LEU A 7 -11.91 9.07 -3.37
N THR A 8 -11.81 10.27 -2.81
CA THR A 8 -10.53 10.82 -2.35
C THR A 8 -9.94 9.93 -1.25
N SER A 9 -10.75 9.56 -0.25
CA SER A 9 -10.33 8.67 0.84
C SER A 9 -9.80 7.33 0.30
N LEU A 10 -10.44 6.76 -0.72
CA LEU A 10 -9.94 5.57 -1.41
C LEU A 10 -8.53 5.79 -1.97
N VAL A 11 -8.30 6.88 -2.72
CA VAL A 11 -6.99 7.19 -3.29
C VAL A 11 -5.92 7.37 -2.20
N GLU A 12 -6.27 7.98 -1.07
CA GLU A 12 -5.38 8.11 0.08
C GLU A 12 -5.00 6.75 0.67
N GLN A 13 -5.97 5.84 0.84
CA GLN A 13 -5.70 4.49 1.34
C GLN A 13 -4.85 3.69 0.36
N LEU A 14 -5.13 3.76 -0.95
CA LEU A 14 -4.31 3.12 -1.98
C LEU A 14 -2.88 3.63 -1.96
N HIS A 15 -2.68 4.95 -1.89
CA HIS A 15 -1.35 5.54 -1.79
C HIS A 15 -0.63 5.12 -0.50
N ARG A 16 -1.32 5.08 0.65
CA ARG A 16 -0.74 4.62 1.91
C ARG A 16 -0.29 3.16 1.82
N ALA A 17 -1.12 2.30 1.22
CA ALA A 17 -0.79 0.90 1.00
C ALA A 17 0.42 0.74 0.07
N LEU A 18 0.46 1.47 -1.05
CA LEU A 18 1.62 1.49 -1.95
C LEU A 18 2.91 1.88 -1.22
N LYS A 19 2.86 2.95 -0.42
CA LYS A 19 4.02 3.36 0.39
C LYS A 19 4.44 2.30 1.38
N ALA A 20 3.49 1.64 2.06
CA ALA A 20 3.81 0.59 3.02
C ALA A 20 4.50 -0.59 2.31
N GLN A 21 4.00 -1.00 1.15
CA GLN A 21 4.58 -2.08 0.34
C GLN A 21 5.96 -1.72 -0.24
N ALA A 22 6.24 -0.44 -0.47
CA ALA A 22 7.55 0.02 -0.91
C ALA A 22 8.60 0.05 0.21
N HIS A 23 8.18 0.21 1.47
CA HIS A 23 9.08 0.35 2.62
C HIS A 23 9.24 -0.93 3.44
N TYR A 24 8.26 -1.82 3.40
CA TYR A 24 8.23 -3.04 4.19
C TYR A 24 7.95 -4.25 3.31
N ALA A 25 8.34 -5.44 3.78
CA ALA A 25 7.94 -6.69 3.15
C ALA A 25 6.40 -6.86 3.15
N GLN A 26 5.89 -7.71 2.26
CA GLN A 26 4.44 -7.91 2.09
C GLN A 26 3.76 -8.44 3.37
N ASP A 27 4.44 -9.30 4.11
CA ASP A 27 3.95 -9.89 5.38
C ASP A 27 4.09 -8.94 6.59
N HIS A 28 4.67 -7.75 6.40
CA HIS A 28 4.82 -6.81 7.50
C HIS A 28 3.46 -6.29 7.94
N PRO A 29 3.17 -6.21 9.27
CA PRO A 29 1.85 -5.83 9.77
C PRO A 29 1.35 -4.49 9.23
N GLN A 30 2.26 -3.54 8.99
CA GLN A 30 1.91 -2.24 8.41
C GLN A 30 1.48 -2.32 6.95
N SER A 31 2.07 -3.22 6.15
CA SER A 31 1.70 -3.46 4.76
C SER A 31 0.33 -4.12 4.68
N VAL A 32 0.11 -5.14 5.53
CA VAL A 32 -1.16 -5.85 5.63
C VAL A 32 -2.28 -4.90 6.06
N GLN A 33 -2.11 -4.17 7.17
CA GLN A 33 -3.14 -3.24 7.67
C GLN A 33 -3.47 -2.13 6.66
N SER A 34 -2.48 -1.61 5.95
CA SER A 34 -2.72 -0.56 4.95
C SER A 34 -3.46 -1.11 3.73
N ALA A 35 -3.13 -2.33 3.28
CA ALA A 35 -3.83 -3.01 2.21
C ALA A 35 -5.28 -3.35 2.61
N GLU A 36 -5.51 -3.85 3.83
CA GLU A 36 -6.84 -4.13 4.35
C GLU A 36 -7.71 -2.87 4.46
N ALA A 37 -7.13 -1.74 4.91
CA ALA A 37 -7.84 -0.47 4.96
C ALA A 37 -8.28 0.00 3.56
N ALA A 38 -7.41 -0.14 2.56
CA ALA A 38 -7.74 0.15 1.17
C ALA A 38 -8.83 -0.80 0.64
N LEU A 39 -8.72 -2.10 0.93
CA LEU A 39 -9.70 -3.11 0.55
C LEU A 39 -11.09 -2.83 1.13
N LEU A 40 -11.17 -2.51 2.42
CA LEU A 40 -12.43 -2.18 3.10
C LEU A 40 -13.08 -0.94 2.48
N CYS A 41 -12.28 0.10 2.22
CA CYS A 41 -12.77 1.31 1.56
C CYS A 41 -13.30 1.00 0.15
N LEU A 42 -12.55 0.22 -0.63
CA LEU A 42 -12.93 -0.18 -1.98
C LEU A 42 -14.22 -1.02 -1.98
N LYS A 43 -14.34 -2.02 -1.09
CA LYS A 43 -15.55 -2.86 -0.96
C LYS A 43 -16.78 -2.02 -0.62
N ALA A 44 -16.66 -1.06 0.29
CA ALA A 44 -17.75 -0.17 0.66
C ALA A 44 -18.23 0.70 -0.51
N LEU A 45 -17.32 1.09 -1.41
CA LEU A 45 -17.67 1.84 -2.62
C LEU A 45 -18.22 0.92 -3.72
N LEU A 46 -17.65 -0.28 -3.89
CA LEU A 46 -18.10 -1.25 -4.89
C LEU A 46 -19.51 -1.77 -4.61
N ALA A 47 -19.93 -1.78 -3.35
CA ALA A 47 -21.31 -2.07 -2.97
C ALA A 47 -22.31 -1.00 -3.45
N GLN A 48 -21.85 0.23 -3.71
CA GLN A 48 -22.68 1.33 -4.21
C GLN A 48 -22.62 1.45 -5.73
N GLU A 49 -21.45 1.24 -6.33
CA GLU A 49 -21.22 1.35 -7.76
C GLU A 49 -20.10 0.37 -8.18
N SER A 50 -20.40 -0.50 -9.15
CA SER A 50 -19.42 -1.43 -9.72
C SER A 50 -19.59 -1.45 -11.24
N PRO A 51 -18.51 -1.25 -12.03
CA PRO A 51 -17.13 -1.08 -11.59
C PRO A 51 -16.81 0.36 -11.13
N ILE A 52 -15.80 0.49 -10.26
CA ILE A 52 -15.16 1.78 -9.97
C ILE A 52 -13.97 1.93 -10.91
N ILE A 53 -14.00 2.97 -11.74
CA ILE A 53 -12.95 3.24 -12.73
C ILE A 53 -12.17 4.49 -12.31
N LEU A 54 -10.89 4.30 -12.02
CA LEU A 54 -9.94 5.38 -11.74
C LEU A 54 -9.02 5.52 -12.95
N THR A 55 -9.10 6.65 -13.64
CA THR A 55 -8.14 7.01 -14.70
C THR A 55 -7.21 8.09 -14.22
N HIS A 56 -6.09 8.29 -14.92
CA HIS A 56 -5.23 9.44 -14.67
C HIS A 56 -5.07 10.30 -15.91
N SER A 57 -4.84 11.59 -15.67
CA SER A 57 -4.49 12.54 -16.72
C SER A 57 -3.76 13.72 -16.10
N ARG A 58 -2.62 14.12 -16.68
CA ARG A 58 -1.81 15.27 -16.24
C ARG A 58 -1.44 15.22 -14.74
N GLY A 59 -1.07 14.04 -14.24
CA GLY A 59 -0.72 13.83 -12.83
C GLY A 59 -1.88 13.97 -11.84
N ARG A 60 -3.13 13.86 -12.31
CA ARG A 60 -4.36 13.88 -11.50
C ARG A 60 -5.16 12.60 -11.74
N VAL A 61 -5.91 12.19 -10.73
CA VAL A 61 -6.81 11.03 -10.81
C VAL A 61 -8.23 11.50 -11.07
N TRP A 62 -8.93 10.76 -11.93
CA TRP A 62 -10.28 11.04 -12.40
C TRP A 62 -11.18 9.83 -12.18
N HIS A 63 -12.46 10.08 -11.90
CA HIS A 63 -13.53 9.08 -11.85
C HIS A 63 -14.79 9.66 -12.51
N GLY A 64 -15.41 8.94 -13.44
CA GLY A 64 -16.65 9.38 -14.09
C GLY A 64 -16.58 10.77 -14.73
N GLY A 65 -15.41 11.17 -15.26
CA GLY A 65 -15.17 12.49 -15.84
C GLY A 65 -14.96 13.63 -14.83
N ARG A 66 -14.87 13.33 -13.53
CA ARG A 66 -14.60 14.29 -12.46
C ARG A 66 -13.19 14.10 -11.90
N MET A 67 -12.49 15.20 -11.66
CA MET A 67 -11.19 15.19 -11.01
C MET A 67 -11.35 14.99 -9.50
N LEU A 68 -10.43 14.25 -8.89
CA LEU A 68 -10.37 14.06 -7.44
C LEU A 68 -9.37 15.06 -6.83
N ASP A 69 -9.88 16.08 -6.12
CA ASP A 69 -9.06 17.20 -5.62
C ASP A 69 -8.64 17.09 -4.14
N GLY A 70 -9.15 16.12 -3.38
CA GLY A 70 -9.03 16.15 -1.92
C GLY A 70 -7.67 15.73 -1.34
N ALA A 71 -6.72 15.23 -2.15
CA ALA A 71 -5.41 14.79 -1.69
C ALA A 71 -4.34 14.93 -2.80
N PRO A 72 -3.74 16.12 -2.99
CA PRO A 72 -2.86 16.38 -4.14
C PRO A 72 -1.65 15.43 -4.16
N ASN A 73 -1.06 15.12 -3.00
CA ASN A 73 0.09 14.23 -2.92
C ASN A 73 -0.28 12.77 -3.25
N ALA A 74 -1.42 12.29 -2.74
CA ALA A 74 -1.85 10.90 -2.97
C ALA A 74 -2.33 10.67 -4.41
N THR A 75 -3.08 11.62 -4.95
CA THR A 75 -3.54 11.59 -6.35
C THR A 75 -2.38 11.68 -7.33
N GLN A 76 -1.40 12.55 -7.09
CA GLN A 76 -0.20 12.65 -7.92
C GLN A 76 0.67 11.40 -7.84
N ALA A 77 0.87 10.85 -6.65
CA ALA A 77 1.65 9.62 -6.47
C ALA A 77 1.00 8.45 -7.22
N LEU A 78 -0.31 8.23 -7.04
CA LEU A 78 -1.02 7.17 -7.76
C LEU A 78 -1.00 7.39 -9.27
N ALA A 79 -1.25 8.62 -9.75
CA ALA A 79 -1.18 8.94 -11.17
C ALA A 79 0.22 8.67 -11.76
N ARG A 80 1.27 9.00 -11.01
CA ARG A 80 2.65 8.73 -11.41
C ARG A 80 2.95 7.24 -11.53
N GLU A 81 2.54 6.42 -10.55
CA GLU A 81 2.74 4.97 -10.60
C GLU A 81 2.05 4.35 -11.84
N LEU A 82 0.85 4.83 -12.19
CA LEU A 82 0.14 4.38 -13.39
C LEU A 82 0.85 4.84 -14.68
N GLU A 83 1.33 6.09 -14.72
CA GLU A 83 2.04 6.66 -15.87
C GLU A 83 3.38 5.95 -16.13
N GLU A 84 4.17 5.70 -15.09
CA GLU A 84 5.46 5.01 -15.18
C GLU A 84 5.32 3.59 -15.77
N ARG A 85 4.15 2.97 -15.59
CA ARG A 85 3.82 1.63 -16.13
C ARG A 85 3.07 1.66 -17.45
N GLY A 86 2.79 2.85 -17.98
CA GLY A 86 2.01 3.01 -19.21
C GLY A 86 0.56 2.54 -19.06
N TRP A 87 -0.02 2.59 -17.86
CA TRP A 87 -1.42 2.25 -17.61
C TRP A 87 -2.24 3.54 -17.65
N SER A 88 -3.36 3.59 -18.38
CA SER A 88 -4.29 4.73 -18.39
C SER A 88 -5.22 4.78 -17.18
N GLY A 89 -5.40 3.64 -16.50
CA GLY A 89 -6.27 3.57 -15.34
C GLY A 89 -6.43 2.16 -14.80
N LEU A 90 -7.24 2.06 -13.75
CA LEU A 90 -7.62 0.83 -13.07
C LEU A 90 -9.15 0.76 -13.00
N ALA A 91 -9.70 -0.41 -13.25
CA ALA A 91 -11.10 -0.70 -13.01
C ALA A 91 -11.22 -1.80 -11.95
N PHE A 92 -11.99 -1.52 -10.91
CA PHE A 92 -12.27 -2.43 -9.82
C PHE A 92 -13.71 -2.92 -9.92
N HIS A 93 -13.92 -4.22 -9.76
CA HIS A 93 -15.23 -4.86 -9.83
C HIS A 93 -15.61 -5.46 -8.47
N ALA A 94 -16.92 -5.58 -8.22
CA ALA A 94 -17.44 -6.30 -7.08
C ALA A 94 -16.93 -7.75 -7.07
N GLY A 95 -16.65 -8.28 -5.86
CA GLY A 95 -16.01 -9.58 -5.69
C GLY A 95 -14.53 -9.50 -5.34
N LEU A 96 -13.92 -8.31 -5.39
CA LEU A 96 -12.51 -8.10 -5.07
C LEU A 96 -12.13 -8.57 -3.66
N ASP A 97 -11.03 -9.30 -3.56
CA ASP A 97 -10.47 -9.81 -2.30
C ASP A 97 -9.02 -9.36 -2.05
N SER A 98 -8.44 -9.81 -0.94
CA SER A 98 -7.13 -9.35 -0.50
C SER A 98 -6.03 -9.72 -1.49
N ASP A 99 -6.09 -10.92 -2.07
CA ASP A 99 -5.14 -11.41 -3.07
C ASP A 99 -5.14 -10.55 -4.33
N ASP A 100 -6.31 -10.15 -4.84
CA ASP A 100 -6.43 -9.21 -5.98
C ASP A 100 -5.70 -7.89 -5.72
N LEU A 101 -5.86 -7.34 -4.51
CA LEU A 101 -5.26 -6.07 -4.14
C LEU A 101 -3.75 -6.20 -3.89
N GLN A 102 -3.32 -7.31 -3.29
CA GLN A 102 -1.90 -7.63 -3.15
C GLN A 102 -1.22 -7.81 -4.50
N LEU A 103 -1.88 -8.47 -5.45
CA LEU A 103 -1.39 -8.61 -6.83
C LEU A 103 -1.27 -7.25 -7.52
N LEU A 104 -2.25 -6.35 -7.32
CA LEU A 104 -2.16 -4.97 -7.79
C LEU A 104 -0.92 -4.26 -7.23
N PHE A 105 -0.72 -4.30 -5.90
CA PHE A 105 0.44 -3.64 -5.30
C PHE A 105 1.76 -4.27 -5.70
N PHE A 106 1.80 -5.59 -5.87
CA PHE A 106 2.96 -6.28 -6.42
C PHE A 106 3.28 -5.78 -7.83
N ALA A 107 2.31 -5.73 -8.73
CA ALA A 107 2.49 -5.22 -10.09
C ALA A 107 2.90 -3.73 -10.10
N LEU A 108 2.34 -2.93 -9.20
CA LEU A 108 2.72 -1.53 -8.98
C LEU A 108 4.07 -1.36 -8.27
N ALA A 109 4.69 -2.41 -7.73
CA ALA A 109 6.05 -2.37 -7.20
C ALA A 109 7.09 -2.81 -8.24
N LEU A 110 6.69 -3.60 -9.24
CA LEU A 110 7.57 -4.05 -10.31
C LEU A 110 7.99 -2.89 -11.22
N ARG A 111 9.21 -2.99 -11.76
CA ARG A 111 9.64 -2.13 -12.87
C ARG A 111 8.91 -2.53 -14.16
N PRO A 112 8.62 -1.58 -15.07
CA PRO A 112 7.90 -1.87 -16.32
C PRO A 112 8.55 -3.00 -17.14
N ALA A 113 9.88 -3.00 -17.27
CA ALA A 113 10.60 -4.07 -17.98
C ALA A 113 10.32 -5.47 -17.39
N ARG A 114 10.25 -5.58 -16.07
CA ARG A 114 9.98 -6.87 -15.40
C ARG A 114 8.52 -7.28 -15.54
N LEU A 115 7.61 -6.32 -15.55
CA LEU A 115 6.19 -6.56 -15.81
C LEU A 115 5.98 -7.13 -17.22
N GLU A 116 6.67 -6.58 -18.22
CA GLU A 116 6.64 -7.08 -19.60
C GLU A 116 7.22 -8.50 -19.72
N GLU A 117 8.32 -8.80 -19.03
CA GLU A 117 8.90 -10.15 -18.96
C GLU A 117 7.92 -11.19 -18.37
N MET A 118 7.00 -10.77 -17.51
CA MET A 118 5.95 -11.61 -16.93
C MET A 118 4.71 -11.77 -17.86
N GLY A 119 4.80 -11.31 -19.10
CA GLY A 119 3.69 -11.32 -20.07
C GLY A 119 2.82 -10.06 -20.03
N GLY A 120 3.29 -9.01 -19.35
CA GLY A 120 2.64 -7.70 -19.29
C GLY A 120 1.41 -7.66 -18.35
N PRO A 121 0.74 -6.51 -18.27
CA PRO A 121 -0.40 -6.33 -17.39
C PRO A 121 -1.58 -7.25 -17.72
N GLY A 122 -1.76 -7.63 -18.99
CA GLY A 122 -2.82 -8.56 -19.41
C GLY A 122 -2.64 -9.99 -18.89
N ALA A 123 -1.40 -10.41 -18.59
CA ALA A 123 -1.13 -11.72 -18.00
C ALA A 123 -1.44 -11.75 -16.50
N LEU A 124 -1.21 -10.65 -15.78
CA LEU A 124 -1.50 -10.54 -14.35
C LEU A 124 -2.98 -10.20 -14.07
N PHE A 125 -3.60 -9.40 -14.93
CA PHE A 125 -4.97 -8.92 -14.76
C PHE A 125 -5.84 -9.43 -15.91
N PRO A 126 -6.36 -10.67 -15.83
CA PRO A 126 -7.19 -11.22 -16.88
C PRO A 126 -8.51 -10.44 -17.00
N THR A 127 -9.11 -10.42 -18.18
CA THR A 127 -10.38 -9.71 -18.45
C THR A 127 -11.54 -10.18 -17.56
N GLY A 128 -11.47 -11.38 -16.98
CA GLY A 128 -12.47 -11.89 -16.03
C GLY A 128 -12.20 -11.54 -14.56
N GLY A 129 -11.06 -10.92 -14.24
CA GLY A 129 -10.65 -10.61 -12.87
C GLY A 129 -11.38 -9.42 -12.26
N ASN A 130 -11.25 -9.28 -10.95
CA ASN A 130 -11.86 -8.20 -10.17
C ASN A 130 -11.09 -6.88 -10.28
N VAL A 131 -9.82 -6.94 -10.67
CA VAL A 131 -8.97 -5.78 -11.00
C VAL A 131 -8.63 -5.86 -12.49
N ARG A 132 -8.81 -4.75 -13.20
CA ARG A 132 -8.43 -4.62 -14.60
C ARG A 132 -7.58 -3.39 -14.82
N VAL A 133 -6.52 -3.55 -15.61
CA VAL A 133 -5.68 -2.46 -16.07
C VAL A 133 -6.23 -1.92 -17.38
N ILE A 134 -6.41 -0.60 -17.46
CA ILE A 134 -6.80 0.09 -18.69
C ILE A 134 -5.50 0.54 -19.35
N LEU A 135 -5.25 0.09 -20.57
CA LEU A 135 -4.08 0.51 -21.34
C LEU A 135 -4.40 1.73 -22.21
N PRO A 136 -3.43 2.62 -22.46
CA PRO A 136 -3.60 3.71 -23.41
C PRO A 136 -3.92 3.14 -24.78
N GLU A 137 -4.93 3.72 -25.43
CA GLU A 137 -5.19 3.45 -26.83
C GLU A 137 -3.98 3.96 -27.62
N VAL A 138 -3.13 3.05 -28.09
CA VAL A 138 -2.06 3.41 -29.01
C VAL A 138 -2.74 3.80 -30.31
N PRO A 139 -2.69 5.07 -30.76
CA PRO A 139 -3.15 5.40 -32.09
C PRO A 139 -2.33 4.55 -33.07
N ALA A 140 -3.01 3.72 -33.86
CA ALA A 140 -2.42 2.76 -34.81
C ALA A 140 -1.51 3.38 -35.90
N ALA A 141 -1.17 4.67 -35.79
CA ALA A 141 -0.33 5.40 -36.71
C ALA A 141 1.19 5.14 -36.58
N GLN A 142 1.64 4.30 -35.64
CA GLN A 142 3.07 3.99 -35.44
C GLN A 142 3.45 2.52 -35.65
N THR A 143 2.52 1.67 -36.09
CA THR A 143 2.80 0.27 -36.46
C THR A 143 3.03 0.09 -37.97
N ALA A 144 3.39 1.15 -38.67
CA ALA A 144 3.98 1.00 -40.01
C ALA A 144 5.43 0.54 -39.82
N PRO A 145 5.84 -0.64 -40.33
CA PRO A 145 7.24 -1.03 -40.32
C PRO A 145 8.04 0.08 -41.02
N PRO A 146 9.21 0.51 -40.49
CA PRO A 146 10.07 1.40 -41.24
C PRO A 146 10.41 0.69 -42.55
N ALA A 147 10.05 1.32 -43.67
CA ALA A 147 10.49 0.87 -44.98
C ALA A 147 12.01 0.63 -44.93
N PRO A 148 12.53 -0.46 -45.52
CA PRO A 148 13.94 -0.81 -45.41
C PRO A 148 14.79 0.29 -46.04
N ALA A 149 15.35 1.16 -45.20
CA ALA A 149 16.39 2.08 -45.60
C ALA A 149 17.61 1.23 -45.94
N SER A 150 17.97 1.23 -47.22
CA SER A 150 19.18 0.62 -47.74
C SER A 150 20.39 1.11 -46.93
N GLN A 151 21.03 0.21 -46.19
CA GLN A 151 22.38 0.44 -45.68
C GLN A 151 23.36 0.45 -46.85
N PRO A 152 24.35 1.35 -46.82
CA PRO A 152 25.71 0.81 -46.75
C PRO A 152 26.60 1.64 -45.82
N GLY A 153 27.41 0.96 -44.99
CA GLY A 153 28.56 1.60 -44.35
C GLY A 153 28.89 1.07 -42.97
N HIS A 154 29.83 0.12 -42.94
CA HIS A 154 30.52 -0.37 -41.75
C HIS A 154 31.06 0.77 -40.85
N ASN A 155 30.86 0.66 -39.53
CA ASN A 155 32.01 0.71 -38.64
C ASN A 155 31.72 -0.02 -37.33
N GLY A 156 32.57 -0.99 -37.01
CA GLY A 156 32.47 -1.83 -35.83
C GLY A 156 32.66 -1.01 -34.55
N ILE A 157 31.67 -1.11 -33.66
CA ILE A 157 31.83 -0.80 -32.24
C ILE A 157 31.61 -2.14 -31.53
N PRO A 158 32.59 -2.69 -30.81
CA PRO A 158 32.37 -3.91 -30.05
C PRO A 158 31.28 -3.66 -28.98
N PRO A 159 30.51 -4.69 -28.60
CA PRO A 159 29.52 -4.55 -27.55
C PRO A 159 30.22 -4.06 -26.28
N LEU A 160 29.73 -2.96 -25.72
CA LEU A 160 30.04 -2.58 -24.34
C LEU A 160 29.52 -3.72 -23.46
N GLU A 161 30.38 -4.68 -23.14
CA GLU A 161 30.20 -5.52 -21.96
C GLU A 161 30.07 -4.56 -20.78
N LEU A 162 28.84 -4.40 -20.30
CA LEU A 162 28.56 -3.77 -19.02
C LEU A 162 29.15 -4.70 -17.95
N ASP A 163 30.39 -4.39 -17.57
CA ASP A 163 31.09 -4.98 -16.44
C ASP A 163 30.33 -4.61 -15.14
N TRP A 164 29.43 -5.51 -14.75
CA TRP A 164 28.53 -5.36 -13.60
C TRP A 164 29.27 -5.25 -12.26
N ASP A 165 30.53 -5.69 -12.18
CA ASP A 165 31.36 -5.70 -10.96
C ASP A 165 31.88 -4.29 -10.59
N ARG A 166 31.93 -3.37 -11.55
CA ARG A 166 32.47 -2.02 -11.35
C ARG A 166 31.44 -0.98 -10.88
N MET A 167 30.14 -1.27 -10.94
CA MET A 167 29.08 -0.31 -10.56
C MET A 167 28.46 -0.58 -9.19
N PHE A 168 28.63 -1.80 -8.65
CA PHE A 168 28.31 -2.16 -7.27
C PHE A 168 29.60 -2.53 -6.54
N GLY A 169 30.43 -1.51 -6.29
CA GLY A 169 31.70 -1.67 -5.59
C GLY A 169 31.58 -2.57 -4.36
N THR A 170 32.48 -3.55 -4.31
CA THR A 170 32.79 -4.41 -3.18
C THR A 170 32.88 -3.56 -1.92
N GLN A 171 31.92 -3.69 -1.00
CA GLN A 171 32.02 -3.09 0.33
C GLN A 171 32.95 -3.97 1.18
N GLU A 172 34.23 -4.03 0.80
CA GLU A 172 35.29 -4.60 1.61
C GLU A 172 36.50 -3.66 1.51
N ALA A 173 36.58 -2.71 2.45
CA ALA A 173 37.79 -2.03 2.95
C ALA A 173 37.46 -0.63 3.50
N LEU A 174 36.94 -0.56 4.74
CA LEU A 174 37.20 0.58 5.64
C LEU A 174 37.48 0.03 7.05
N SER A 175 38.57 -0.74 7.13
CA SER A 175 39.33 -0.93 8.37
C SER A 175 40.68 -0.24 8.15
N ALA A 176 41.05 0.63 9.09
CA ALA A 176 42.21 1.55 9.13
C ALA A 176 42.07 2.82 8.24
N ALA A 177 42.21 4.06 8.71
CA ALA A 177 42.68 4.68 9.96
C ALA A 177 42.21 6.19 9.92
N PRO A 178 42.63 7.14 10.79
CA PRO A 178 43.27 7.09 12.11
C PRO A 178 42.42 7.77 13.21
N SER A 179 42.84 7.57 14.47
CA SER A 179 42.35 8.23 15.66
C SER A 179 42.22 9.76 15.49
N SER A 180 41.01 10.27 15.66
CA SER A 180 40.77 11.61 16.19
C SER A 180 39.93 11.47 17.45
N PRO A 181 40.33 12.09 18.57
CA PRO A 181 39.64 11.94 19.85
C PRO A 181 38.21 12.50 19.75
N PRO A 182 37.26 11.93 20.51
CA PRO A 182 35.91 12.47 20.56
C PRO A 182 35.95 13.92 21.09
N PRO A 183 35.07 14.81 20.61
CA PRO A 183 34.82 16.07 21.31
C PRO A 183 34.38 15.72 22.74
N ALA A 184 34.94 16.44 23.71
CA ALA A 184 34.61 16.29 25.12
C ALA A 184 33.08 16.26 25.30
N VAL A 185 32.58 15.13 25.80
CA VAL A 185 31.27 15.05 26.43
C VAL A 185 31.28 16.09 27.54
N GLN A 186 30.58 17.20 27.33
CA GLN A 186 30.13 18.00 28.46
C GLN A 186 29.23 17.09 29.29
N PRO A 187 29.49 16.90 30.59
CA PRO A 187 28.54 16.25 31.46
C PRO A 187 27.28 17.12 31.46
N ASN A 188 26.21 16.58 30.89
CA ASN A 188 24.88 17.14 31.06
C ASN A 188 24.64 17.26 32.58
N PRO A 189 24.27 18.43 33.13
CA PRO A 189 23.86 18.49 34.52
C PRO A 189 22.69 17.54 34.73
N ALA A 190 22.76 16.78 35.82
CA ALA A 190 21.81 15.76 36.21
C ALA A 190 20.35 16.22 36.03
N PRO A 191 19.43 15.34 35.60
CA PRO A 191 18.02 15.60 35.81
C PRO A 191 17.82 15.80 37.32
N ALA A 192 17.28 16.96 37.69
CA ALA A 192 16.89 17.23 39.07
C ALA A 192 16.05 16.04 39.56
N LEU A 193 16.54 15.38 40.60
CA LEU A 193 15.78 14.44 41.40
C LEU A 193 14.49 15.16 41.81
N ARG A 194 13.38 14.78 41.19
CA ARG A 194 12.07 15.04 41.79
C ARG A 194 12.11 14.34 43.14
N PRO A 195 11.84 15.03 44.26
CA PRO A 195 11.67 14.33 45.52
C PRO A 195 10.55 13.30 45.34
N ALA A 196 10.82 12.08 45.79
CA ALA A 196 9.82 11.04 45.90
C ALA A 196 8.60 11.61 46.66
N PRO A 197 7.36 11.38 46.21
CA PRO A 197 6.23 11.53 47.11
C PRO A 197 6.46 10.58 48.29
N ALA A 198 6.39 11.14 49.49
CA ALA A 198 6.52 10.44 50.76
C ALA A 198 5.54 9.25 50.83
N PRO A 199 5.85 8.19 51.59
CA PRO A 199 4.88 7.15 51.89
C PRO A 199 3.73 7.77 52.69
N GLU A 200 2.56 7.87 52.07
CA GLU A 200 1.35 8.22 52.79
C GLU A 200 1.00 7.08 53.75
N PRO A 201 0.66 7.39 55.01
CA PRO A 201 0.41 6.40 56.05
C PRO A 201 -0.87 5.60 55.76
N GLU A 202 -0.73 4.28 55.83
CA GLU A 202 -1.83 3.38 56.19
C GLU A 202 -2.37 3.78 57.57
N ASP A 203 -3.49 4.49 57.62
CA ASP A 203 -4.56 4.31 58.63
C ASP A 203 -5.74 5.24 58.28
N ALA A 204 -6.81 4.68 57.73
CA ALA A 204 -8.19 5.11 57.98
C ALA A 204 -9.15 4.32 57.07
N LEU A 205 -9.73 3.26 57.63
CA LEU A 205 -11.04 2.73 57.24
C LEU A 205 -12.05 3.89 57.10
N PRO A 206 -12.94 3.83 56.09
CA PRO A 206 -14.30 3.43 56.42
C PRO A 206 -14.95 2.49 55.39
N THR A 207 -15.44 1.37 55.91
CA THR A 207 -16.77 0.77 55.65
C THR A 207 -17.41 0.93 54.25
N PRO A 208 -17.58 -0.17 53.48
CA PRO A 208 -18.74 -0.28 52.60
C PRO A 208 -19.92 -0.85 53.41
N ALA A 209 -20.80 0.04 53.88
CA ALA A 209 -22.12 -0.36 54.35
C ALA A 209 -23.08 -0.26 53.16
N HIS A 210 -23.60 -1.42 52.74
CA HIS A 210 -24.89 -1.69 52.08
C HIS A 210 -25.45 -0.67 51.06
N PRO A 211 -25.88 -1.19 49.90
CA PRO A 211 -27.30 -1.59 49.78
C PRO A 211 -27.39 -3.08 49.39
N GLY A 212 -28.21 -3.93 49.99
CA GLY A 212 -29.60 -3.69 50.38
C GLY A 212 -30.53 -4.05 49.22
N GLY A 213 -30.88 -5.34 49.11
CA GLY A 213 -31.77 -5.95 48.12
C GLY A 213 -31.15 -7.24 47.55
N ASP A 214 -31.12 -8.38 48.26
CA ASP A 214 -32.26 -9.25 48.60
C ASP A 214 -33.13 -9.57 47.38
N ASP A 215 -32.95 -10.75 46.77
CA ASP A 215 -33.76 -11.94 47.10
C ASP A 215 -33.80 -12.94 45.90
N ARG A 216 -33.30 -14.15 46.18
CA ARG A 216 -33.81 -15.47 45.72
C ARG A 216 -33.85 -15.85 44.22
N HIS A 217 -33.01 -16.85 43.92
CA HIS A 217 -33.30 -18.04 43.08
C HIS A 217 -34.75 -18.59 43.24
N PRO A 218 -35.31 -19.45 42.34
CA PRO A 218 -34.61 -20.34 41.41
C PRO A 218 -35.26 -20.49 40.00
N ALA A 219 -34.57 -21.25 39.15
CA ALA A 219 -35.08 -21.82 37.89
C ALA A 219 -36.40 -22.59 38.07
N PRO A 220 -37.13 -22.79 36.96
CA PRO A 220 -37.51 -24.17 36.64
C PRO A 220 -37.28 -24.53 35.17
N SER A 221 -36.65 -25.70 35.00
CA SER A 221 -37.03 -26.80 34.11
C SER A 221 -37.97 -26.51 32.95
N PHE A 222 -37.49 -26.74 31.72
CA PHE A 222 -38.36 -27.29 30.68
C PHE A 222 -37.77 -28.59 30.11
N ARG A 223 -38.58 -29.64 30.25
CA ARG A 223 -38.42 -31.00 29.73
C ARG A 223 -38.54 -31.01 28.19
N GLY A 224 -37.67 -31.79 27.56
CA GLY A 224 -37.97 -32.87 26.60
C GLY A 224 -38.78 -32.57 25.33
N PHE A 225 -38.28 -33.04 24.18
CA PHE A 225 -38.81 -34.17 23.36
C PHE A 225 -37.93 -34.30 22.08
N PRO A 226 -37.98 -35.39 21.29
CA PRO A 226 -36.86 -36.29 21.13
C PRO A 226 -36.36 -36.47 19.68
N LEU A 227 -35.34 -37.31 19.57
CA LEU A 227 -34.86 -38.00 18.39
C LEU A 227 -35.97 -38.75 17.63
N ALA A 228 -35.99 -38.65 16.30
CA ALA A 228 -36.54 -39.68 15.38
C ALA A 228 -35.79 -39.54 14.04
N GLN A 229 -34.85 -40.46 13.80
CA GLN A 229 -34.88 -41.54 12.79
C GLN A 229 -34.20 -41.12 11.48
#